data_AF-A0A3N4SLD7-F1
#
_entry.id   AF-A0A3N4SLD7-F1
#
_cell.length_a   1.000
_cell.length_b   1.000
_cell.length_c   1.000
_cell.angle_alpha   90.00
_cell.angle_beta   90.00
_cell.angle_gamma   90.00
#
_symmetry.space_group_name_H-M   'P 1'
#
loop_
_entity.id
_entity.type
_entity.pdbx_description
1 polymer ?
#
loop_
_entity_poly.entity_id
_entity_poly.type
_entity_poly.pdbx_seq_one_letter_code
_entity_poly.pdbx_strand_id
1 'polypeptide(L)'
;MGEIVGAGLLAHVPTIVLPEADRLELNEGKEITLVTGLRQLRREVFERDDYDTVVVLDSHWATTVEFVVTAQQRRAGLFTSEELPRGMCRMPYDFPGDPELARNIERFADKHGTWITAIDDEYLPIYYATINLWKYLGEGLPDKRWVTIGVCQTGDMEDHLRLGRALADGIAATPGRRVLLIASGALSHTFWPLRELRDHEASDPVHIRTPEAREADCERIGWFKEGRHDKVLDTMDAFWKFKPEAKFFHYLMMAGALGEQACVAKARQYGEYENSVGTGQVHLWFDRPADGWTGTGEPMTTTAPHHPHRRA
;
A
#
# COMPACT_ATOMS: atom_id res chain seq x y z
N MET A 1 -6.42 -5.63 -23.09
CA MET A 1 -6.79 -4.99 -21.81
C MET A 1 -5.50 -4.80 -21.02
N GLY A 2 -5.39 -3.78 -20.18
CA GLY A 2 -4.34 -3.76 -19.17
C GLY A 2 -4.70 -4.70 -18.02
N GLU A 3 -3.74 -5.00 -17.16
CA GLU A 3 -3.93 -5.98 -16.10
C GLU A 3 -3.06 -5.72 -14.86
N ILE A 4 -3.60 -6.07 -13.70
CA ILE A 4 -2.84 -6.13 -12.45
C ILE A 4 -2.16 -7.50 -12.41
N VAL A 5 -0.82 -7.53 -12.42
CA VAL A 5 -0.02 -8.77 -12.50
C VAL A 5 0.59 -9.18 -11.17
N GLY A 6 0.59 -8.28 -10.19
CA GLY A 6 1.02 -8.55 -8.82
C GLY A 6 0.60 -7.41 -7.90
N ALA A 7 0.54 -7.69 -6.60
CA ALA A 7 0.20 -6.69 -5.60
C ALA A 7 1.02 -6.90 -4.32
N GLY A 8 1.21 -5.86 -3.52
CA GLY A 8 1.91 -5.97 -2.24
C GLY A 8 1.40 -5.02 -1.18
N LEU A 9 1.33 -5.49 0.07
CA LEU A 9 1.23 -4.66 1.27
C LEU A 9 2.62 -4.56 1.87
N LEU A 10 3.27 -3.41 1.68
CA LEU A 10 4.70 -3.24 1.94
C LEU A 10 4.95 -2.10 2.92
N ALA A 11 5.65 -2.39 4.01
CA ALA A 11 6.13 -1.38 4.95
C ALA A 11 7.14 -0.42 4.29
N HIS A 12 7.02 0.88 4.55
CA HIS A 12 7.94 1.89 4.02
C HIS A 12 8.74 2.61 5.11
N VAL A 13 8.89 1.97 6.28
CA VAL A 13 9.38 2.66 7.47
C VAL A 13 10.72 3.34 7.25
N PRO A 14 10.89 4.58 7.76
CA PRO A 14 12.13 5.36 7.67
C PRO A 14 13.40 4.57 8.00
N THR A 15 13.34 3.65 8.97
CA THR A 15 14.49 2.86 9.40
C THR A 15 15.15 2.11 8.24
N ILE A 16 14.39 1.66 7.23
CA ILE A 16 14.95 0.89 6.10
C ILE A 16 15.92 1.73 5.26
N VAL A 17 15.79 3.05 5.22
CA VAL A 17 16.65 3.93 4.40
C VAL A 17 17.77 4.61 5.21
N LEU A 18 17.87 4.34 6.52
CA LEU A 18 18.99 4.82 7.32
C LEU A 18 20.33 4.21 6.86
N PRO A 19 21.48 4.84 7.19
CA PRO A 19 22.78 4.20 7.03
C PRO A 19 22.82 2.81 7.69
N GLU A 20 23.52 1.86 7.06
CA GLU A 20 23.58 0.48 7.56
C GLU A 20 24.14 0.40 8.99
N ALA A 21 25.17 1.18 9.31
CA ALA A 21 25.71 1.25 10.67
C ALA A 21 24.65 1.65 11.70
N ASP A 22 23.82 2.65 11.39
CA ASP A 22 22.75 3.11 12.27
C ASP A 22 21.67 2.03 12.43
N ARG A 23 21.29 1.33 11.35
CA ARG A 23 20.32 0.21 11.44
C ARG A 23 20.83 -0.93 12.31
N LEU A 24 22.10 -1.29 12.15
CA LEU A 24 22.74 -2.33 12.96
C LEU A 24 22.79 -1.91 14.44
N GLU A 25 23.14 -0.65 14.73
CA GLU A 25 23.16 -0.11 16.09
C GLU A 25 21.77 -0.19 16.75
N LEU A 26 20.72 0.23 16.03
CA LEU A 26 19.33 0.21 16.52
C LEU A 26 18.80 -1.20 16.79
N ASN A 27 19.40 -2.23 16.17
CA ASN A 27 18.89 -3.60 16.20
C ASN A 27 19.93 -4.61 16.70
N GLU A 28 20.68 -4.23 17.73
CA GLU A 28 21.61 -5.12 18.46
C GLU A 28 22.66 -5.81 17.57
N GLY A 29 23.12 -5.11 16.53
CA GLY A 29 24.08 -5.60 15.55
C GLY A 29 23.50 -6.51 14.47
N LYS A 30 22.17 -6.67 14.39
CA LYS A 30 21.48 -7.47 13.38
C LYS A 30 20.84 -6.56 12.33
N GLU A 31 20.94 -6.89 11.05
CA GLU A 31 20.19 -6.17 10.02
C GLU A 31 18.68 -6.44 10.18
N ILE A 32 17.86 -5.41 9.95
CA ILE A 32 16.40 -5.55 10.00
C ILE A 32 15.90 -6.36 8.79
N THR A 33 14.99 -7.30 9.02
CA THR A 33 14.56 -8.21 7.96
C THR A 33 13.66 -7.52 6.93
N LEU A 34 13.08 -6.36 7.24
CA LEU A 34 12.41 -5.51 6.24
C LEU A 34 13.36 -5.12 5.09
N VAL A 35 14.62 -4.78 5.38
CA VAL A 35 15.63 -4.41 4.37
C VAL A 35 16.02 -5.62 3.51
N THR A 36 16.30 -6.76 4.14
CA THR A 36 16.68 -7.97 3.41
C THR A 36 15.50 -8.56 2.63
N GLY A 37 14.29 -8.42 3.16
CA GLY A 37 13.03 -8.77 2.53
C GLY A 37 12.78 -7.97 1.25
N LEU A 38 12.90 -6.64 1.28
CA LEU A 38 12.78 -5.81 0.07
C LEU A 38 13.84 -6.14 -0.98
N ARG A 39 15.08 -6.42 -0.57
CA ARG A 39 16.14 -6.88 -1.50
C ARG A 39 15.79 -8.23 -2.13
N GLN A 40 15.15 -9.13 -1.39
CA GLN A 40 14.70 -10.42 -1.91
C GLN A 40 13.51 -10.25 -2.85
N LEU A 41 12.50 -9.47 -2.47
CA LEU A 41 11.35 -9.13 -3.32
C LEU A 41 11.79 -8.48 -4.62
N ARG A 42 12.78 -7.58 -4.56
CA ARG A 42 13.40 -6.97 -5.74
C ARG A 42 13.89 -8.02 -6.74
N ARG A 43 14.72 -8.96 -6.28
CA ARG A 43 15.29 -10.02 -7.13
C ARG A 43 14.24 -10.98 -7.67
N GLU A 44 13.29 -11.36 -6.82
CA GLU A 44 12.32 -12.42 -7.16
C GLU A 44 11.13 -11.93 -7.98
N VAL A 45 10.82 -10.64 -7.93
CA VAL A 45 9.63 -10.06 -8.59
C VAL A 45 10.05 -8.90 -9.49
N PHE A 46 10.62 -7.83 -8.95
CA PHE A 46 10.81 -6.58 -9.70
C PHE A 46 11.87 -6.67 -10.81
N GLU A 47 12.82 -7.60 -10.70
CA GLU A 47 13.84 -7.88 -11.74
C GLU A 47 13.45 -9.05 -12.65
N ARG A 48 12.52 -9.90 -12.21
CA ARG A 48 12.19 -11.16 -12.89
C ARG A 48 10.88 -11.06 -13.68
N ASP A 49 9.87 -10.45 -13.08
CA ASP A 49 8.52 -10.46 -13.62
C ASP A 49 8.35 -9.32 -14.63
N ASP A 50 7.51 -9.58 -15.63
CA ASP A 50 7.20 -8.56 -16.62
C ASP A 50 6.06 -7.65 -16.14
N TYR A 51 6.39 -6.40 -15.87
CA TYR A 51 5.46 -5.31 -15.60
C TYR A 51 5.96 -4.01 -16.23
N ASP A 52 5.07 -3.03 -16.37
CA ASP A 52 5.40 -1.76 -17.04
C ASP A 52 5.28 -0.56 -16.09
N THR A 53 4.35 -0.63 -15.14
CA THR A 53 4.05 0.45 -14.20
C THR A 53 3.82 -0.10 -12.79
N VAL A 54 4.33 0.60 -11.79
CA VAL A 54 4.01 0.41 -10.38
C VAL A 54 3.05 1.52 -9.96
N VAL A 55 1.92 1.16 -9.36
CA VAL A 55 1.01 2.11 -8.72
C VAL A 55 1.17 1.95 -7.21
N VAL A 56 1.63 3.02 -6.55
CA VAL A 56 1.80 3.11 -5.10
C VAL A 56 0.58 3.79 -4.50
N LEU A 57 -0.08 3.11 -3.59
CA LEU A 57 -1.17 3.60 -2.76
C LEU A 57 -0.55 4.07 -1.44
N ASP A 58 -0.32 5.38 -1.35
CA ASP A 58 0.57 6.01 -0.37
C ASP A 58 -0.23 6.51 0.85
N SER A 59 0.03 5.92 2.01
CA SER A 59 -0.63 6.28 3.28
C SER A 59 -0.21 7.65 3.84
N HIS A 60 0.94 8.19 3.43
CA HIS A 60 1.46 9.47 3.91
C HIS A 60 1.02 10.65 3.06
N TRP A 61 0.59 10.40 1.82
CA TRP A 61 0.00 11.44 0.99
C TRP A 61 -1.50 11.58 1.28
N ALA A 62 -1.82 12.39 2.29
CA ALA A 62 -3.20 12.70 2.66
C ALA A 62 -3.76 13.87 1.83
N THR A 63 -4.77 13.60 1.00
CA THR A 63 -5.58 14.62 0.30
C THR A 63 -6.86 14.90 1.09
N THR A 64 -7.56 15.99 0.77
CA THR A 64 -8.73 16.44 1.57
C THR A 64 -10.07 16.28 0.89
N VAL A 65 -10.18 16.61 -0.40
CA VAL A 65 -11.47 16.74 -1.08
C VAL A 65 -11.72 15.66 -2.13
N GLU A 66 -10.67 14.99 -2.59
CA GLU A 66 -10.70 14.02 -3.68
C GLU A 66 -9.46 13.14 -3.63
N PHE A 67 -9.50 12.00 -4.31
CA PHE A 67 -8.30 11.22 -4.56
C PHE A 67 -7.46 11.88 -5.65
N VAL A 68 -6.14 11.88 -5.48
CA VAL A 68 -5.22 12.48 -6.45
C VAL A 68 -4.28 11.40 -6.97
N VAL A 69 -4.15 11.31 -8.29
CA VAL A 69 -3.23 10.39 -8.98
C VAL A 69 -2.15 11.21 -9.67
N THR A 70 -0.88 10.87 -9.47
CA THR A 70 0.24 11.55 -10.16
C THR A 70 0.19 11.27 -11.66
N ALA A 71 0.26 12.33 -12.48
CA ALA A 71 0.19 12.26 -13.93
C ALA A 71 1.37 12.98 -14.63
N GLN A 72 2.46 13.25 -13.92
CA GLN A 72 3.68 13.79 -14.52
C GLN A 72 4.32 12.76 -15.47
N GLN A 73 4.95 13.22 -16.55
CA GLN A 73 5.72 12.34 -17.45
C GLN A 73 6.95 11.73 -16.78
N ARG A 74 7.57 12.48 -15.86
CA ARG A 74 8.72 12.07 -15.07
C ARG A 74 8.69 12.82 -13.75
N ARG A 75 9.10 12.17 -12.67
CA ARG A 75 9.31 12.82 -11.37
C ARG A 75 10.77 12.63 -10.98
N ALA A 76 11.47 13.74 -10.76
CA ALA A 76 12.87 13.74 -10.42
C ALA A 76 13.20 14.88 -9.46
N GLY A 77 14.10 14.65 -8.51
CA GLY A 77 14.54 15.69 -7.61
C GLY A 77 15.21 15.16 -6.35
N LEU A 78 15.23 16.01 -5.34
CA LEU A 78 15.69 15.69 -3.99
C LEU A 78 14.50 15.77 -3.04
N PHE A 79 14.24 14.69 -2.31
CA PHE A 79 13.22 14.62 -1.28
C PHE A 79 13.85 14.75 0.11
N THR A 80 13.27 15.59 0.96
CA THR A 80 13.58 15.62 2.39
C THR A 80 12.27 15.39 3.12
N SER A 81 12.24 14.39 4.00
CA SER A 81 11.05 14.13 4.81
C SER A 81 10.80 15.28 5.78
N GLU A 82 9.57 15.76 5.78
CA GLU A 82 9.01 16.70 6.73
C GLU A 82 8.85 16.10 8.14
N GLU A 83 8.61 14.79 8.21
CA GLU A 83 8.43 14.05 9.47
C GLU A 83 9.77 13.67 10.10
N LEU A 84 10.71 13.14 9.30
CA LEU A 84 11.99 12.59 9.78
C LEU A 84 13.18 13.08 8.93
N PRO A 85 13.43 14.41 8.89
CA PRO A 85 14.46 15.01 8.04
C PRO A 85 15.88 14.57 8.40
N ARG A 86 16.12 14.12 9.64
CA ARG A 86 17.45 13.61 10.06
C ARG A 86 17.83 12.33 9.32
N GLY A 87 16.87 11.42 9.12
CA GLY A 87 17.10 10.12 8.48
C GLY A 87 16.92 10.16 6.97
N MET A 88 16.11 11.09 6.47
CA MET A 88 15.75 11.20 5.06
C MET A 88 15.95 12.64 4.57
N CYS A 89 17.21 13.03 4.39
CA CYS A 89 17.60 14.36 3.92
C CYS A 89 18.14 14.29 2.49
N ARG A 90 17.56 15.08 1.57
CA ARG A 90 18.01 15.18 0.17
C ARG A 90 18.15 13.82 -0.52
N MET A 91 17.20 12.92 -0.28
CA MET A 91 17.10 11.63 -0.94
C MET A 91 16.86 11.85 -2.44
N PRO A 92 17.79 11.46 -3.33
CA PRO A 92 17.58 11.61 -4.76
C PRO A 92 16.54 10.60 -5.25
N TYR A 93 15.69 11.03 -6.16
CA TYR A 93 14.76 10.17 -6.87
C TYR A 93 14.65 10.60 -8.33
N ASP A 94 14.42 9.63 -9.21
CA ASP A 94 14.27 9.90 -10.64
C ASP A 94 13.60 8.72 -11.36
N PHE A 95 12.34 8.87 -11.76
CA PHE A 95 11.58 7.82 -12.44
C PHE A 95 10.53 8.37 -13.43
N PRO A 96 10.24 7.64 -14.52
CA PRO A 96 9.15 8.00 -15.42
C PRO A 96 7.80 7.81 -14.72
N GLY A 97 6.85 8.70 -14.98
CA GLY A 97 5.45 8.52 -14.58
C GLY A 97 4.63 7.86 -15.68
N ASP A 98 3.32 7.72 -15.47
CA ASP A 98 2.39 7.10 -16.43
C ASP A 98 1.11 7.92 -16.64
N PRO A 99 1.19 9.05 -17.38
CA PRO A 99 0.06 9.98 -17.49
C PRO A 99 -1.15 9.40 -18.22
N GLU A 100 -0.91 8.45 -19.14
CA GLU A 100 -1.98 7.72 -19.82
C GLU A 100 -2.81 6.91 -18.81
N LEU A 101 -2.13 6.12 -17.96
CA LEU A 101 -2.79 5.34 -16.91
C LEU A 101 -3.53 6.25 -15.92
N ALA A 102 -2.89 7.33 -15.45
CA ALA A 102 -3.49 8.26 -14.51
C ALA A 102 -4.80 8.86 -15.03
N ARG A 103 -4.82 9.32 -16.30
CA ARG A 103 -6.02 9.85 -16.95
C ARG A 103 -7.08 8.78 -17.20
N ASN A 104 -6.68 7.54 -17.45
CA ASN A 104 -7.63 6.44 -17.55
C ASN A 104 -8.28 6.11 -16.20
N ILE A 105 -7.55 6.17 -15.10
CA ILE A 105 -8.11 5.99 -13.74
C ILE A 105 -9.14 7.09 -13.43
N GLU A 106 -8.78 8.35 -13.66
CA GLU A 106 -9.67 9.51 -13.49
C GLU A 106 -11.01 9.35 -14.24
N ARG A 107 -10.98 8.86 -15.48
CA ARG A 107 -12.19 8.65 -16.30
C ARG A 107 -13.22 7.69 -15.68
N PHE A 108 -12.83 6.83 -14.74
CA PHE A 108 -13.74 5.90 -14.07
C PHE A 108 -14.27 6.41 -12.73
N ALA A 109 -13.90 7.61 -12.30
CA ALA A 109 -14.38 8.20 -11.05
C ALA A 109 -15.92 8.23 -10.98
N ASP A 110 -16.57 8.78 -12.00
CA ASP A 110 -18.04 8.88 -12.07
C ASP A 110 -18.74 7.52 -12.06
N LYS A 111 -18.18 6.51 -12.75
CA LYS A 111 -18.73 5.16 -12.80
C LYS A 111 -18.85 4.54 -11.39
N HIS A 112 -17.89 4.85 -10.52
CA HIS A 112 -17.84 4.34 -9.15
C HIS A 112 -18.35 5.35 -8.12
N GLY A 113 -18.87 6.50 -8.55
CA GLY A 113 -19.42 7.51 -7.64
C GLY A 113 -18.38 8.04 -6.65
N THR A 114 -17.18 8.36 -7.14
CA THR A 114 -16.07 8.95 -6.37
C THR A 114 -15.44 10.11 -7.13
N TRP A 115 -14.45 10.78 -6.54
CA TRP A 115 -13.71 11.90 -7.16
C TRP A 115 -12.23 11.55 -7.22
N ILE A 116 -11.69 11.53 -8.44
CA ILE A 116 -10.30 11.21 -8.72
C ILE A 116 -9.80 12.21 -9.72
N THR A 117 -8.71 12.89 -9.40
CA THR A 117 -8.10 13.88 -10.29
C THR A 117 -6.67 13.49 -10.63
N ALA A 118 -6.35 13.44 -11.92
CA ALA A 118 -5.00 13.20 -12.43
C ALA A 118 -4.22 14.52 -12.47
N ILE A 119 -3.16 14.66 -11.65
CA ILE A 119 -2.39 15.90 -11.54
C ILE A 119 -0.99 15.75 -12.12
N ASP A 120 -0.68 16.56 -13.15
CA ASP A 120 0.62 16.61 -13.83
C ASP A 120 1.48 17.83 -13.44
N ASP A 121 1.09 18.56 -12.38
CA ASP A 121 1.86 19.69 -11.85
C ASP A 121 3.24 19.24 -11.34
N GLU A 122 4.31 19.86 -11.84
CA GLU A 122 5.71 19.54 -11.49
C GLU A 122 6.06 19.80 -10.03
N TYR A 123 5.29 20.66 -9.34
CA TYR A 123 5.49 21.03 -7.93
C TYR A 123 4.65 20.18 -6.97
N LEU A 124 3.85 19.23 -7.47
CA LEU A 124 3.13 18.31 -6.62
C LEU A 124 4.12 17.50 -5.76
N PRO A 125 4.00 17.54 -4.41
CA PRO A 125 4.97 16.92 -3.53
C PRO A 125 5.02 15.40 -3.67
N ILE A 126 6.13 14.82 -3.26
CA ILE A 126 6.31 13.38 -3.12
C ILE A 126 6.57 13.05 -1.66
N TYR A 127 6.14 11.87 -1.22
CA TYR A 127 6.22 11.45 0.18
C TYR A 127 7.11 10.22 0.34
N TYR A 128 7.63 10.02 1.54
CA TYR A 128 8.63 9.00 1.78
C TYR A 128 8.08 7.57 1.62
N ALA A 129 6.77 7.36 1.78
CA ALA A 129 6.16 6.06 1.57
C ALA A 129 6.34 5.56 0.13
N THR A 130 6.29 6.46 -0.86
CA THR A 130 6.69 6.16 -2.24
C THR A 130 8.22 6.06 -2.38
N ILE A 131 8.97 7.05 -1.89
CA ILE A 131 10.43 7.15 -2.11
C ILE A 131 11.19 5.95 -1.54
N ASN A 132 10.85 5.53 -0.32
CA ASN A 132 11.56 4.46 0.37
C ASN A 132 11.40 3.13 -0.37
N LEU A 133 10.18 2.81 -0.84
CA LEU A 133 9.96 1.61 -1.64
C LEU A 133 10.58 1.71 -3.02
N TRP A 134 10.49 2.87 -3.69
CA TRP A 134 11.16 3.08 -4.98
C TRP A 134 12.67 2.89 -4.87
N LYS A 135 13.31 3.34 -3.78
CA LYS A 135 14.75 3.18 -3.54
C LYS A 135 15.20 1.72 -3.58
N TYR A 136 14.37 0.80 -3.09
CA TYR A 136 14.68 -0.64 -3.07
C TYR A 136 14.18 -1.38 -4.31
N LEU A 137 13.00 -1.02 -4.80
CA LEU A 137 12.26 -1.82 -5.77
C LEU A 137 12.27 -1.23 -7.18
N GLY A 138 12.51 0.07 -7.32
CA GLY A 138 12.48 0.81 -8.59
C GLY A 138 13.85 1.33 -9.05
N GLU A 139 14.75 1.69 -8.14
CA GLU A 139 16.06 2.23 -8.50
C GLU A 139 16.84 1.25 -9.41
N GLY A 140 17.49 1.79 -10.44
CA GLY A 140 18.20 1.00 -11.46
C GLY A 140 17.30 0.30 -12.50
N LEU A 141 15.98 0.51 -12.48
CA LEU A 141 15.04 0.04 -13.53
C LEU A 141 14.45 1.23 -14.30
N PRO A 142 15.20 1.83 -15.25
CA PRO A 142 14.84 3.11 -15.85
C PRO A 142 13.55 3.07 -16.70
N ASP A 143 13.15 1.89 -17.19
CA ASP A 143 11.97 1.70 -18.03
C ASP A 143 10.68 1.50 -17.23
N LYS A 144 10.78 1.27 -15.90
CA LYS A 144 9.62 1.00 -15.04
C LYS A 144 9.03 2.31 -14.55
N ARG A 145 7.76 2.53 -14.86
CA ARG A 145 7.03 3.73 -14.45
C ARG A 145 6.53 3.62 -13.04
N TRP A 146 6.41 4.75 -12.36
CA TRP A 146 5.84 4.84 -11.01
C TRP A 146 4.77 5.92 -10.97
N VAL A 147 3.60 5.54 -10.47
CA VAL A 147 2.45 6.41 -10.22
C VAL A 147 2.10 6.30 -8.74
N THR A 148 1.81 7.42 -8.10
CA THR A 148 1.33 7.45 -6.72
C THR A 148 -0.12 7.89 -6.68
N ILE A 149 -0.90 7.30 -5.77
CA ILE A 149 -2.25 7.73 -5.38
C ILE A 149 -2.25 7.93 -3.87
N GLY A 150 -2.68 9.11 -3.41
CA GLY A 150 -2.81 9.41 -1.99
C GLY A 150 -4.13 8.90 -1.37
N VAL A 151 -4.18 8.84 -0.05
CA VAL A 151 -5.40 8.58 0.73
C VAL A 151 -6.22 9.86 0.88
N CYS A 152 -7.55 9.79 0.79
CA CYS A 152 -8.42 10.94 1.03
C CYS A 152 -8.88 10.94 2.50
N GLN A 153 -8.38 11.89 3.30
CA GLN A 153 -8.58 11.86 4.77
C GLN A 153 -10.04 12.02 5.22
N THR A 154 -10.87 12.62 4.36
CA THR A 154 -12.31 12.81 4.61
C THR A 154 -13.14 11.61 4.19
N GLY A 155 -12.59 10.71 3.38
CA GLY A 155 -13.26 9.50 2.91
C GLY A 155 -13.37 8.42 3.98
N ASP A 156 -14.34 7.54 3.80
CA ASP A 156 -14.53 6.33 4.60
C ASP A 156 -14.03 5.07 3.87
N MET A 157 -14.32 3.89 4.43
CA MET A 157 -13.92 2.62 3.81
C MET A 157 -14.49 2.42 2.41
N GLU A 158 -15.77 2.75 2.18
CA GLU A 158 -16.41 2.57 0.87
C GLU A 158 -15.86 3.56 -0.16
N ASP A 159 -15.52 4.79 0.22
CA ASP A 159 -14.86 5.74 -0.69
C ASP A 159 -13.52 5.21 -1.22
N HIS A 160 -12.74 4.57 -0.35
CA HIS A 160 -11.45 3.98 -0.72
C HIS A 160 -11.61 2.68 -1.54
N LEU A 161 -12.64 1.86 -1.26
CA LEU A 161 -12.98 0.72 -2.11
C LEU A 161 -13.40 1.18 -3.52
N ARG A 162 -14.20 2.25 -3.63
CA ARG A 162 -14.59 2.85 -4.92
C ARG A 162 -13.40 3.35 -5.72
N LEU A 163 -12.44 4.01 -5.08
CA LEU A 163 -11.18 4.36 -5.72
C LEU A 163 -10.49 3.10 -6.28
N GLY A 164 -10.40 2.03 -5.49
CA GLY A 164 -9.83 0.76 -5.93
C GLY A 164 -10.52 0.17 -7.16
N ARG A 165 -11.86 0.16 -7.18
CA ARG A 165 -12.64 -0.30 -8.33
C ARG A 165 -12.39 0.57 -9.58
N ALA A 166 -12.31 1.89 -9.42
CA ALA A 166 -11.98 2.82 -10.49
C ALA A 166 -10.54 2.63 -11.01
N LEU A 167 -9.60 2.34 -10.12
CA LEU A 167 -8.22 1.99 -10.46
C LEU A 167 -8.17 0.72 -11.31
N ALA A 168 -8.89 -0.35 -10.93
CA ALA A 168 -8.94 -1.59 -11.71
C ALA A 168 -9.51 -1.36 -13.13
N ASP A 169 -10.60 -0.60 -13.25
CA ASP A 169 -11.17 -0.25 -14.55
C ASP A 169 -10.22 0.63 -15.40
N GLY A 170 -9.55 1.60 -14.77
CA GLY A 170 -8.54 2.44 -15.42
C GLY A 170 -7.37 1.65 -15.97
N ILE A 171 -6.86 0.69 -15.20
CA ILE A 171 -5.84 -0.26 -15.63
C ILE A 171 -6.36 -1.10 -16.79
N ALA A 172 -7.55 -1.69 -16.67
CA ALA A 172 -8.16 -2.49 -17.73
C ALA A 172 -8.28 -1.71 -19.06
N ALA A 173 -8.67 -0.44 -18.97
CA ALA A 173 -8.82 0.47 -20.11
C ALA A 173 -7.49 0.95 -20.71
N THR A 174 -6.33 0.56 -20.16
CA THR A 174 -5.00 0.95 -20.65
C THR A 174 -4.35 -0.26 -21.36
N PRO A 175 -4.49 -0.41 -22.69
CA PRO A 175 -4.20 -1.66 -23.38
C PRO A 175 -2.75 -2.12 -23.25
N GLY A 176 -2.54 -3.39 -22.90
CA GLY A 176 -1.20 -4.00 -22.83
C GLY A 176 -0.40 -3.59 -21.58
N ARG A 177 -0.96 -2.75 -20.71
CA ARG A 177 -0.28 -2.30 -19.50
C ARG A 177 -0.32 -3.35 -18.40
N ARG A 178 0.84 -3.81 -17.94
CA ARG A 178 0.97 -4.70 -16.78
C ARG A 178 1.35 -3.88 -15.55
N VAL A 179 0.51 -3.94 -14.53
CA VAL A 179 0.62 -3.07 -13.35
C VAL A 179 0.89 -3.90 -12.10
N LEU A 180 1.86 -3.43 -11.30
CA LEU A 180 2.03 -3.85 -9.92
C LEU A 180 1.32 -2.84 -9.01
N LEU A 181 0.52 -3.32 -8.07
CA LEU A 181 -0.07 -2.47 -7.02
C LEU A 181 0.74 -2.58 -5.73
N ILE A 182 1.01 -1.47 -5.08
CA ILE A 182 1.69 -1.45 -3.78
C ILE A 182 0.83 -0.64 -2.81
N ALA A 183 0.18 -1.31 -1.87
CA ALA A 183 -0.32 -0.70 -0.65
C ALA A 183 0.88 -0.38 0.26
N SER A 184 1.33 0.87 0.24
CA SER A 184 2.47 1.36 1.02
C SER A 184 1.97 1.80 2.39
N GLY A 185 2.24 1.01 3.43
CA GLY A 185 1.69 1.24 4.77
C GLY A 185 1.97 0.13 5.78
N ALA A 186 1.81 0.48 7.04
CA ALA A 186 1.91 -0.40 8.19
C ALA A 186 0.55 -0.97 8.64
N LEU A 187 0.62 -1.93 9.57
CA LEU A 187 -0.52 -2.49 10.29
C LEU A 187 -0.89 -1.58 11.48
N SER A 188 -0.97 -2.09 12.71
CA SER A 188 -1.23 -1.26 13.90
C SER A 188 -0.21 -0.12 14.00
N HIS A 189 -0.69 1.09 14.29
CA HIS A 189 0.12 2.30 14.07
C HIS A 189 0.01 3.30 15.22
N THR A 190 0.39 2.85 16.42
CA THR A 190 0.50 3.72 17.60
C THR A 190 1.93 3.76 18.11
N PHE A 191 2.54 4.94 18.11
CA PHE A 191 3.91 5.13 18.59
C PHE A 191 4.03 5.14 20.11
N TRP A 192 5.22 4.80 20.61
CA TRP A 192 5.61 5.12 21.99
C TRP A 192 5.76 6.63 22.18
N PRO A 193 5.46 7.17 23.39
CA PRO A 193 5.71 8.57 23.69
C PRO A 193 7.19 8.93 23.49
N LEU A 194 7.48 10.16 23.05
CA LEU A 194 8.84 10.62 22.75
C LEU A 194 9.87 10.33 23.86
N ARG A 195 9.45 10.35 25.13
CA ARG A 195 10.32 10.09 26.29
C ARG A 195 10.77 8.63 26.42
N GLU A 196 10.01 7.70 25.87
CA GLU A 196 10.24 6.25 25.93
C GLU A 196 10.67 5.72 24.56
N LEU A 197 10.52 6.52 23.51
CA LEU A 197 10.68 6.13 22.11
C LEU A 197 11.95 5.32 21.83
N ARG A 198 13.08 5.76 22.38
CA ARG A 198 14.40 5.13 22.18
C ARG A 198 14.52 3.73 22.78
N ASP A 199 13.73 3.43 23.80
CA ASP A 199 13.70 2.10 24.43
C ASP A 199 12.93 1.08 23.58
N HIS A 200 12.35 1.51 22.46
CA HIS A 200 11.46 0.73 21.60
C HIS A 200 11.81 0.83 20.10
N GLU A 201 13.05 1.20 19.76
CA GLU A 201 13.52 1.32 18.37
C GLU A 201 13.90 -0.02 17.71
N ALA A 202 14.23 -1.05 18.50
CA ALA A 202 14.62 -2.37 17.99
C ALA A 202 13.48 -3.07 17.23
N SER A 203 13.80 -3.94 16.28
CA SER A 203 12.80 -4.55 15.39
C SER A 203 11.99 -5.68 16.03
N ASP A 204 12.31 -6.08 17.27
CA ASP A 204 11.60 -7.14 17.98
C ASP A 204 10.13 -6.76 18.22
N PRO A 205 9.15 -7.60 17.78
CA PRO A 205 7.73 -7.38 18.01
C PRO A 205 7.29 -7.23 19.47
N VAL A 206 8.14 -7.55 20.46
CA VAL A 206 7.87 -7.22 21.87
C VAL A 206 7.68 -5.72 22.09
N HIS A 207 8.26 -4.88 21.24
CA HIS A 207 8.16 -3.42 21.32
C HIS A 207 6.90 -2.86 20.63
N ILE A 208 6.05 -3.68 20.00
CA ILE A 208 4.74 -3.23 19.51
C ILE A 208 3.94 -2.64 20.67
N ARG A 209 3.20 -1.56 20.42
CA ARG A 209 2.64 -0.69 21.47
C ARG A 209 1.84 -1.43 22.54
N THR A 210 1.07 -2.44 22.14
CA THR A 210 0.39 -3.35 23.06
C THR A 210 0.43 -4.79 22.53
N PRO A 211 0.38 -5.81 23.41
CA PRO A 211 0.26 -7.21 22.99
C PRO A 211 -0.97 -7.49 22.12
N GLU A 212 -2.09 -6.81 22.38
CA GLU A 212 -3.34 -6.96 21.62
C GLU A 212 -3.20 -6.40 20.20
N ALA A 213 -2.49 -5.28 20.03
CA ALA A 213 -2.18 -4.75 18.70
C ALA A 213 -1.33 -5.73 17.90
N ARG A 214 -0.32 -6.31 18.54
CA ARG A 214 0.53 -7.37 17.95
C ARG A 214 -0.29 -8.60 17.55
N GLU A 215 -1.17 -9.08 18.41
CA GLU A 215 -2.02 -10.24 18.14
C GLU A 215 -2.95 -9.97 16.95
N ALA A 216 -3.57 -8.79 16.91
CA ALA A 216 -4.45 -8.41 15.84
C ALA A 216 -3.69 -8.27 14.50
N ASP A 217 -2.46 -7.74 14.51
CA ASP A 217 -1.59 -7.69 13.33
C ASP A 217 -1.26 -9.10 12.81
N CYS A 218 -0.84 -10.01 13.71
CA CYS A 218 -0.56 -11.40 13.38
C CYS A 218 -1.78 -12.13 12.81
N GLU A 219 -2.98 -11.87 13.34
CA GLU A 219 -4.24 -12.43 12.84
C GLU A 219 -4.48 -12.03 11.37
N ARG A 220 -4.28 -10.75 11.04
CA ARG A 220 -4.41 -10.23 9.65
C ARG A 220 -3.39 -10.84 8.72
N ILE A 221 -2.13 -10.92 9.16
CA ILE A 221 -1.07 -11.58 8.39
C ILE A 221 -1.44 -13.05 8.12
N GLY A 222 -2.00 -13.74 9.11
CA GLY A 222 -2.54 -15.10 8.96
C GLY A 222 -3.61 -15.17 7.87
N TRP A 223 -4.63 -14.31 7.93
CA TRP A 223 -5.67 -14.24 6.89
C TRP A 223 -5.12 -13.93 5.51
N PHE A 224 -4.16 -13.00 5.39
CA PHE A 224 -3.52 -12.73 4.10
C PHE A 224 -2.78 -13.94 3.55
N LYS A 225 -2.07 -14.71 4.38
CA LYS A 225 -1.40 -15.96 3.96
C LYS A 225 -2.40 -17.03 3.49
N GLU A 226 -3.61 -17.01 4.03
CA GLU A 226 -4.70 -17.91 3.63
C GLU A 226 -5.51 -17.41 2.42
N GLY A 227 -5.34 -16.15 2.02
CA GLY A 227 -6.14 -15.49 0.98
C GLY A 227 -7.54 -15.08 1.47
N ARG A 228 -7.69 -14.86 2.78
CA ARG A 228 -8.95 -14.48 3.45
C ARG A 228 -9.13 -12.96 3.53
N HIS A 229 -9.17 -12.32 2.36
CA HIS A 229 -9.45 -10.89 2.25
C HIS A 229 -10.84 -10.52 2.78
N ASP A 230 -11.80 -11.43 2.65
CA ASP A 230 -13.13 -11.36 3.28
C ASP A 230 -13.05 -11.09 4.78
N LYS A 231 -12.25 -11.89 5.52
CA LYS A 231 -12.08 -11.73 6.97
C LYS A 231 -11.44 -10.42 7.35
N VAL A 232 -10.46 -9.95 6.58
CA VAL A 232 -9.82 -8.66 6.82
C VAL A 232 -10.85 -7.53 6.68
N LEU A 233 -11.65 -7.53 5.61
CA LEU A 233 -12.65 -6.50 5.34
C LEU A 233 -13.81 -6.54 6.35
N ASP A 234 -14.33 -7.72 6.66
CA ASP A 234 -15.45 -7.91 7.59
C ASP A 234 -15.12 -7.49 9.04
N THR A 235 -13.83 -7.40 9.38
CA THR A 235 -13.36 -7.12 10.75
C THR A 235 -12.65 -5.77 10.88
N MET A 236 -12.76 -4.88 9.88
CA MET A 236 -12.11 -3.57 9.90
C MET A 236 -12.51 -2.70 11.10
N ASP A 237 -13.79 -2.72 11.52
CA ASP A 237 -14.26 -2.03 12.73
C ASP A 237 -13.50 -2.47 13.99
N ALA A 238 -13.16 -3.76 14.08
CA ALA A 238 -12.35 -4.27 15.18
C ALA A 238 -10.89 -3.84 15.03
N PHE A 239 -10.34 -3.79 13.81
CA PHE A 239 -8.97 -3.33 13.59
C PHE A 239 -8.77 -1.87 13.93
N TRP A 240 -9.73 -1.00 13.58
CA TRP A 240 -9.57 0.43 13.76
C TRP A 240 -9.33 0.85 15.21
N LYS A 241 -9.66 -0.01 16.19
CA LYS A 241 -9.30 0.17 17.61
C LYS A 241 -7.78 0.26 17.83
N PHE A 242 -6.98 -0.38 16.98
CA PHE A 242 -5.51 -0.38 17.02
C PHE A 242 -4.90 0.70 16.13
N LYS A 243 -5.72 1.61 15.60
CA LYS A 243 -5.32 2.78 14.80
C LYS A 243 -4.34 2.40 13.69
N PRO A 244 -4.74 1.54 12.74
CA PRO A 244 -3.85 1.18 11.64
C PRO A 244 -3.47 2.40 10.81
N GLU A 245 -2.33 2.34 10.15
CA GLU A 245 -1.77 3.49 9.44
C GLU A 245 -2.75 4.03 8.40
N ALA A 246 -3.01 5.34 8.43
CA ALA A 246 -4.02 5.99 7.59
C ALA A 246 -5.37 5.24 7.57
N LYS A 247 -5.83 4.72 8.73
CA LYS A 247 -7.05 3.89 8.86
C LYS A 247 -7.04 2.64 7.96
N PHE A 248 -5.87 2.15 7.58
CA PHE A 248 -5.65 1.04 6.65
C PHE A 248 -6.16 1.31 5.21
N PHE A 249 -6.34 2.57 4.85
CA PHE A 249 -6.87 2.96 3.55
C PHE A 249 -6.01 2.52 2.36
N HIS A 250 -4.68 2.47 2.52
CA HIS A 250 -3.76 1.94 1.51
C HIS A 250 -4.10 0.49 1.11
N TYR A 251 -4.43 -0.37 2.08
CA TYR A 251 -4.93 -1.71 1.80
C TYR A 251 -6.35 -1.69 1.22
N LEU A 252 -7.26 -0.86 1.72
CA LEU A 252 -8.64 -0.81 1.22
C LEU A 252 -8.72 -0.41 -0.26
N MET A 253 -7.90 0.56 -0.69
CA MET A 253 -7.76 0.92 -2.10
C MET A 253 -7.24 -0.26 -2.94
N MET A 254 -6.26 -1.02 -2.43
CA MET A 254 -5.78 -2.23 -3.10
C MET A 254 -6.87 -3.30 -3.17
N ALA A 255 -7.56 -3.57 -2.06
CA ALA A 255 -8.63 -4.56 -2.00
C ALA A 255 -9.75 -4.25 -3.00
N GLY A 256 -10.17 -2.99 -3.12
CA GLY A 256 -11.12 -2.55 -4.14
C GLY A 256 -10.68 -2.88 -5.58
N ALA A 257 -9.38 -2.77 -5.86
CA ALA A 257 -8.82 -3.10 -7.17
C ALA A 257 -8.68 -4.61 -7.44
N LEU A 258 -8.57 -5.42 -6.38
CA LEU A 258 -8.38 -6.87 -6.47
C LEU A 258 -9.69 -7.68 -6.34
N GLY A 259 -10.84 -7.01 -6.21
CA GLY A 259 -12.15 -7.68 -6.09
C GLY A 259 -12.62 -7.92 -4.66
N GLU A 260 -12.09 -7.16 -3.70
CA GLU A 260 -12.60 -7.02 -2.33
C GLU A 260 -12.67 -8.37 -1.58
N GLN A 261 -13.84 -8.71 -1.01
CA GLN A 261 -14.04 -9.96 -0.28
C GLN A 261 -13.88 -11.20 -1.17
N ALA A 262 -14.05 -11.05 -2.49
CA ALA A 262 -13.87 -12.15 -3.43
C ALA A 262 -12.38 -12.41 -3.74
N CYS A 263 -11.46 -11.51 -3.35
CA CYS A 263 -10.03 -11.71 -3.58
C CYS A 263 -9.53 -12.96 -2.84
N VAL A 264 -8.92 -13.89 -3.58
CA VAL A 264 -8.39 -15.18 -3.06
C VAL A 264 -6.86 -15.24 -3.04
N ALA A 265 -6.19 -14.12 -3.33
CA ALA A 265 -4.74 -14.09 -3.45
C ALA A 265 -4.06 -14.34 -2.10
N LYS A 266 -3.11 -15.28 -2.08
CA LYS A 266 -2.37 -15.63 -0.86
C LYS A 266 -1.09 -14.82 -0.77
N ALA A 267 -0.80 -14.32 0.42
CA ALA A 267 0.44 -13.61 0.69
C ALA A 267 1.64 -14.55 0.79
N ARG A 268 2.69 -14.23 0.04
CA ARG A 268 4.07 -14.64 0.27
C ARG A 268 4.77 -13.54 1.05
N GLN A 269 5.27 -13.87 2.24
CA GLN A 269 5.94 -12.89 3.10
C GLN A 269 7.43 -12.76 2.75
N TYR A 270 7.95 -11.54 2.81
CA TYR A 270 9.36 -11.22 2.63
C TYR A 270 9.91 -10.57 3.91
N GLY A 271 10.91 -11.19 4.54
CA GLY A 271 11.32 -10.82 5.90
C GLY A 271 10.30 -11.22 6.96
N GLU A 272 10.49 -10.76 8.18
CA GLU A 272 9.61 -11.04 9.32
C GLU A 272 8.62 -9.91 9.58
N TYR A 273 7.63 -10.16 10.43
CA TYR A 273 6.84 -9.09 11.03
C TYR A 273 7.68 -8.43 12.13
N GLU A 274 7.87 -7.12 12.02
CA GLU A 274 8.82 -6.37 12.85
C GLU A 274 8.16 -5.13 13.48
N ASN A 275 8.72 -4.71 14.60
CA ASN A 275 8.41 -3.44 15.24
C ASN A 275 9.11 -2.28 14.52
N SER A 276 8.44 -1.14 14.46
CA SER A 276 9.09 0.16 14.31
C SER A 276 8.46 1.14 15.29
N VAL A 277 9.10 1.31 16.45
CA VAL A 277 8.72 2.34 17.44
C VAL A 277 7.27 2.20 17.95
N GLY A 278 6.79 0.97 18.11
CA GLY A 278 5.45 0.64 18.56
C GLY A 278 4.47 0.25 17.45
N THR A 279 4.87 0.43 16.18
CA THR A 279 4.03 0.15 15.00
C THR A 279 4.38 -1.18 14.35
N GLY A 280 3.40 -1.87 13.78
CA GLY A 280 3.55 -3.19 13.17
C GLY A 280 3.86 -3.16 11.68
N GLN A 281 5.00 -3.76 11.29
CA GLN A 281 5.55 -3.67 9.94
C GLN A 281 5.70 -5.04 9.29
N VAL A 282 5.35 -5.15 8.00
CA VAL A 282 5.47 -6.40 7.24
C VAL A 282 5.62 -6.11 5.75
N HIS A 283 6.21 -7.06 5.01
CA HIS A 283 6.09 -7.12 3.56
C HIS A 283 5.35 -8.39 3.13
N LEU A 284 4.15 -8.21 2.58
CA LEU A 284 3.33 -9.27 2.03
C LEU A 284 3.18 -9.03 0.53
N TRP A 285 3.59 -10.01 -0.27
CA TRP A 285 3.43 -10.00 -1.71
C TRP A 285 2.34 -10.98 -2.14
N PHE A 286 1.45 -10.54 -3.00
CA PHE A 286 0.34 -11.30 -3.56
C PHE A 286 0.64 -11.55 -5.04
N ASP A 287 1.04 -12.78 -5.35
CA ASP A 287 1.14 -13.22 -6.73
C ASP A 287 -0.28 -13.34 -7.32
N ARG A 288 -0.48 -12.92 -8.57
CA ARG A 288 -1.78 -13.06 -9.22
C ARG A 288 -2.16 -14.54 -9.30
N PRO A 289 -3.32 -14.98 -8.77
CA PRO A 289 -3.75 -16.36 -8.90
C PRO A 289 -4.00 -16.74 -10.37
N ALA A 290 -3.76 -18.01 -10.72
CA ALA A 290 -3.93 -18.51 -12.08
C ALA A 290 -5.36 -18.28 -12.63
N ASP A 291 -6.37 -18.41 -11.78
CA ASP A 291 -7.79 -18.19 -12.12
C ASP A 291 -8.22 -16.73 -11.97
N GLY A 292 -7.27 -15.79 -11.80
CA GLY A 292 -7.55 -14.38 -11.53
C GLY A 292 -7.76 -14.07 -10.05
N TRP A 293 -7.82 -12.77 -9.74
CA TRP A 293 -7.85 -12.28 -8.36
C TRP A 293 -9.04 -12.79 -7.54
N THR A 294 -10.20 -13.01 -8.18
CA THR A 294 -11.45 -13.43 -7.50
C THR A 294 -11.80 -14.91 -7.63
N GLY A 295 -10.89 -15.74 -8.19
CA GLY A 295 -11.17 -17.14 -8.52
C GLY A 295 -12.34 -17.32 -9.52
N THR A 296 -12.79 -18.57 -9.70
CA THR A 296 -13.91 -18.93 -10.61
C THR A 296 -15.30 -18.65 -10.04
N GLY A 297 -15.42 -17.83 -8.99
CA GLY A 297 -16.70 -17.54 -8.35
C GLY A 297 -17.66 -16.81 -9.29
N GLU A 298 -18.68 -17.53 -9.77
CA GLU A 298 -19.92 -16.90 -10.22
C GLU A 298 -20.32 -15.81 -9.20
N PRO A 299 -20.70 -14.60 -9.65
CA PRO A 299 -21.08 -13.55 -8.71
C PRO A 299 -22.26 -14.03 -7.88
N MET A 300 -22.08 -14.10 -6.55
CA MET A 300 -23.20 -14.20 -5.63
C MET A 300 -24.07 -12.96 -5.85
N THR A 301 -25.14 -13.15 -6.60
CA THR A 301 -26.22 -12.18 -6.76
C THR A 301 -26.90 -12.01 -5.41
N THR A 302 -26.45 -11.02 -4.64
CA THR A 302 -27.16 -10.51 -3.47
C THR A 302 -28.44 -9.81 -3.93
N THR A 303 -29.45 -10.59 -4.27
CA THR A 303 -30.83 -10.10 -4.37
C THR A 303 -31.39 -10.01 -2.96
N ALA A 304 -31.21 -8.87 -2.31
CA ALA A 304 -32.00 -8.52 -1.13
C ALA A 304 -33.46 -8.29 -1.57
N PRO A 305 -34.46 -8.99 -1.00
CA PRO A 305 -35.85 -8.75 -1.35
C PRO A 305 -36.32 -7.40 -0.80
N HIS A 306 -36.78 -6.55 -1.72
CA HIS A 306 -37.45 -5.30 -1.47
C HIS A 306 -38.74 -5.56 -0.67
N HIS A 307 -38.78 -5.19 0.62
CA HIS A 307 -40.04 -5.16 1.37
C HIS A 307 -40.75 -3.82 1.12
N PRO A 308 -41.99 -3.80 0.57
CA PRO A 308 -42.77 -2.59 0.51
C PRO A 308 -43.46 -2.35 1.87
N HIS A 309 -43.20 -1.19 2.46
CA HIS A 309 -43.96 -0.69 3.59
C HIS A 309 -45.45 -0.62 3.25
N ARG A 310 -46.27 -1.40 3.97
CA ARG A 310 -47.71 -1.15 4.07
C ARG A 310 -47.95 0.00 5.04
N ARG A 311 -48.66 1.02 4.56
CA ARG A 311 -49.32 2.05 5.38
C ARG A 311 -50.43 1.41 6.23
N ALA A 312 -50.47 1.77 7.50
CA ALA A 312 -51.68 2.02 8.28
C ALA A 312 -51.35 3.15 9.25
#